data_AF-A0A917D849-F1
#
_entry.id   AF-A0A917D849-F1
#
_cell.length_a   1.000
_cell.length_b   1.000
_cell.length_c   1.000
_cell.angle_alpha   90.00
_cell.angle_beta   90.00
_cell.angle_gamma   90.00
#
_symmetry.space_group_name_H-M   'P 1'
#
loop_
_entity.id
_entity.type
_entity.pdbx_description
1 polymer ?
#
loop_
_entity_poly.entity_id
_entity_poly.type
_entity_poly.pdbx_seq_one_letter_code
_entity_poly.pdbx_strand_id
1 'polypeptide(L)'
;MFINNDERINLKFLYRKPVVIGILDDSDNDPHDMSWMVDNSWELLKVKFTESSFQELVIGLVEIFRGGQPNYSSLGEMFGNDTKVEGDIEKVVYIITNIERNLNDIIRVEMYLDPMNRNINDLILYVREGLDMLTIKDTINEKYEGLSIGFNDKFIITDREYRIIIICE
;
A
#
# COMPACT_ATOMS: atom_id res chain seq x y z
N MET A 1 12.89 10.32 4.01
CA MET A 1 13.18 8.86 3.88
C MET A 1 12.10 8.15 4.68
N PHE A 2 11.23 7.36 4.04
CA PHE A 2 9.90 7.08 4.59
C PHE A 2 9.87 5.94 5.61
N ILE A 3 10.40 4.75 5.30
CA ILE A 3 10.37 3.59 6.20
C ILE A 3 11.76 3.08 6.63
N ASN A 4 12.73 3.03 5.72
CA ASN A 4 13.98 2.25 5.92
C ASN A 4 14.97 2.71 7.03
N ASN A 5 14.74 3.83 7.72
CA ASN A 5 15.60 4.29 8.82
C ASN A 5 14.83 4.57 10.13
N ASP A 6 13.53 4.25 10.19
CA ASP A 6 12.79 4.33 11.44
C ASP A 6 12.77 2.94 12.08
N GLU A 7 13.82 2.62 12.86
CA GLU A 7 13.95 1.34 13.60
C GLU A 7 12.76 1.07 14.55
N ARG A 8 11.90 2.07 14.76
CA ARG A 8 10.68 1.97 15.56
C ARG A 8 9.49 1.39 14.79
N ILE A 9 9.58 1.25 13.46
CA ILE A 9 8.50 0.69 12.63
C ILE A 9 8.89 -0.69 12.11
N ASN A 10 8.26 -1.70 12.68
CA ASN A 10 8.31 -3.08 12.26
C ASN A 10 7.15 -3.38 11.31
N LEU A 11 7.46 -3.53 10.02
CA LEU A 11 6.45 -3.78 8.99
C LEU A 11 5.89 -5.22 8.96
N LYS A 12 6.31 -6.12 9.86
CA LYS A 12 5.89 -7.53 9.83
C LYS A 12 4.37 -7.69 9.79
N PHE A 13 3.63 -6.81 10.47
CA PHE A 13 2.16 -6.83 10.48
C PHE A 13 1.56 -6.65 9.08
N LEU A 14 2.21 -5.88 8.19
CA LEU A 14 1.75 -5.68 6.81
C LEU A 14 1.83 -6.96 5.98
N TYR A 15 2.71 -7.91 6.32
CA TYR A 15 2.95 -9.10 5.50
C TYR A 15 2.32 -10.37 6.10
N ARG A 16 1.46 -10.21 7.12
CA ARG A 16 0.69 -11.33 7.67
C ARG A 16 -0.28 -11.86 6.61
N LYS A 17 -0.38 -13.19 6.52
CA LYS A 17 -1.14 -13.84 5.47
C LYS A 17 -2.64 -13.49 5.59
N PRO A 18 -3.31 -13.21 4.47
CA PRO A 18 -4.75 -12.95 4.48
C PRO A 18 -5.51 -14.20 4.90
N VAL A 19 -6.43 -14.04 5.86
CA VAL A 19 -7.34 -15.10 6.28
C VAL A 19 -8.25 -15.45 5.11
N VAL A 20 -8.17 -16.69 4.62
CA VAL A 20 -9.04 -17.18 3.56
C VAL A 20 -10.41 -17.52 4.16
N ILE A 21 -11.45 -16.82 3.71
CA ILE A 21 -12.84 -17.05 4.16
C ILE A 21 -13.21 -18.53 3.96
N GLY A 22 -13.58 -19.22 5.05
CA GLY A 22 -13.93 -20.65 5.06
C GLY A 22 -12.83 -21.59 5.57
N ILE A 23 -11.64 -21.07 5.85
CA ILE A 23 -10.56 -21.80 6.54
C ILE A 23 -10.43 -21.22 7.95
N LEU A 24 -10.48 -22.10 8.97
CA LEU A 24 -10.03 -21.73 10.31
C LEU A 24 -8.50 -21.62 10.24
N ASP A 25 -8.01 -20.40 10.09
CA ASP A 25 -6.59 -20.09 10.04
C ASP A 25 -6.10 -19.77 11.46
N ASP A 26 -5.47 -20.74 12.11
CA ASP A 26 -4.83 -20.58 13.41
C ASP A 26 -3.39 -20.04 13.29
N SER A 27 -2.97 -19.52 12.13
CA SER A 27 -1.59 -19.01 11.95
C SER A 27 -1.30 -17.69 12.69
N ASP A 28 -2.34 -16.98 13.15
CA ASP A 28 -2.21 -15.87 14.12
C ASP A 28 -2.12 -16.35 15.58
N ASN A 29 -2.31 -17.65 15.85
CA ASN A 29 -2.19 -18.27 17.18
C ASN A 29 -0.79 -18.87 17.40
N ASP A 30 0.29 -18.19 17.00
CA ASP A 30 1.59 -18.44 17.66
C ASP A 30 1.51 -17.82 19.07
N PRO A 31 1.44 -18.62 20.15
CA PRO A 31 1.34 -18.09 21.51
C PRO A 31 2.59 -17.25 21.90
N HIS A 32 3.64 -17.28 21.08
CA HIS A 32 4.85 -16.49 21.22
C HIS A 32 4.89 -15.21 20.37
N ASP A 33 4.00 -15.02 19.38
CA ASP A 33 3.93 -13.78 18.58
C ASP A 33 3.00 -12.74 19.24
N MET A 34 3.46 -12.23 20.38
CA MET A 34 2.88 -11.08 21.08
C MET A 34 3.43 -9.74 20.58
N SER A 35 4.14 -9.71 19.43
CA SER A 35 4.80 -8.47 18.98
C SER A 35 3.80 -7.35 18.68
N TRP A 36 2.59 -7.71 18.29
CA TRP A 36 1.49 -6.77 18.02
C TRP A 36 0.93 -6.09 19.29
N MET A 37 1.19 -6.62 20.50
CA MET A 37 0.72 -6.04 21.77
C MET A 37 1.66 -4.99 22.37
N VAL A 38 2.89 -4.85 21.86
CA VAL A 38 3.95 -4.01 22.48
C VAL A 38 4.56 -3.03 21.48
N ASP A 39 4.06 -3.01 20.24
CA ASP A 39 4.67 -2.30 19.13
C ASP A 39 3.69 -1.30 18.50
N ASN A 40 3.94 0.00 18.71
CA ASN A 40 3.14 1.09 18.13
C ASN A 40 3.41 1.29 16.62
N SER A 41 3.98 0.29 15.94
CA SER A 41 4.34 0.34 14.53
C SER A 41 3.16 0.62 13.61
N TRP A 42 1.98 0.07 13.93
CA TRP A 42 0.77 0.33 13.15
C TRP A 42 0.39 1.80 13.23
N GLU A 43 0.36 2.38 14.44
CA GLU A 43 0.03 3.79 14.65
C GLU A 43 1.08 4.71 14.03
N LEU A 44 2.36 4.39 14.17
CA LEU A 44 3.45 5.16 13.58
C LEU A 44 3.40 5.13 12.04
N LEU A 45 3.10 3.98 11.44
CA LEU A 45 2.95 3.88 9.99
C LEU A 45 1.70 4.62 9.52
N LYS A 46 0.60 4.52 10.26
CA LYS A 46 -0.64 5.25 9.99
C LYS A 46 -0.38 6.76 9.99
N VAL A 47 0.32 7.28 11.01
CA VAL A 47 0.74 8.70 11.06
C VAL A 47 1.58 9.07 9.84
N LYS A 48 2.55 8.24 9.43
CA LYS A 48 3.33 8.48 8.21
C LYS A 48 2.45 8.51 6.96
N PHE A 49 1.49 7.60 6.81
CA PHE A 49 0.54 7.61 5.69
C PHE A 49 -0.38 8.83 5.70
N THR A 50 -0.73 9.36 6.86
CA THR A 50 -1.63 10.51 6.99
C THR A 50 -0.91 11.85 6.80
N GLU A 51 0.33 11.98 7.30
CA GLU A 51 1.03 13.27 7.42
C GLU A 51 2.12 13.51 6.37
N SER A 52 2.66 12.45 5.75
CA SER A 52 3.73 12.59 4.76
C SER A 52 3.31 13.30 3.49
N SER A 53 4.29 13.93 2.82
CA SER A 53 4.09 14.40 1.45
C SER A 53 3.70 13.24 0.52
N PHE A 54 2.97 13.55 -0.55
CA PHE A 54 2.59 12.53 -1.54
C PHE A 54 3.82 11.82 -2.12
N GLN A 55 4.90 12.56 -2.41
CA GLN A 55 6.15 11.99 -2.89
C GLN A 55 6.73 10.97 -1.90
N GLU A 56 6.79 11.30 -0.62
CA GLU A 56 7.28 10.38 0.40
C GLU A 56 6.40 9.15 0.55
N LEU A 57 5.08 9.31 0.47
CA LEU A 57 4.14 8.19 0.46
C LEU A 57 4.41 7.24 -0.70
N VAL A 58 4.53 7.75 -1.93
CA VAL A 58 4.77 6.91 -3.12
C VAL A 58 6.09 6.14 -2.99
N ILE A 59 7.15 6.81 -2.53
CA ILE A 59 8.43 6.15 -2.23
C ILE A 59 8.24 5.06 -1.17
N GLY A 60 7.45 5.35 -0.13
CA GLY A 60 7.10 4.41 0.91
C GLY A 60 6.38 3.17 0.42
N LEU A 61 5.42 3.33 -0.46
CA LEU A 61 4.71 2.23 -1.10
C LEU A 61 5.68 1.37 -1.92
N VAL A 62 6.59 1.99 -2.68
CA VAL A 62 7.66 1.25 -3.36
C VAL A 62 8.51 0.44 -2.37
N GLU A 63 8.87 1.01 -1.21
CA GLU A 63 9.60 0.28 -0.16
C GLU A 63 8.81 -0.92 0.38
N ILE A 64 7.51 -0.74 0.65
CA ILE A 64 6.62 -1.80 1.15
C ILE A 64 6.54 -2.94 0.13
N PHE A 65 6.22 -2.65 -1.12
CA PHE A 65 6.04 -3.69 -2.13
C PHE A 65 7.36 -4.39 -2.52
N ARG A 66 8.50 -3.71 -2.42
CA ARG A 66 9.81 -4.38 -2.59
C ARG A 66 10.21 -5.21 -1.37
N GLY A 67 9.63 -4.94 -0.20
CA GLY A 67 9.82 -5.72 1.02
C GLY A 67 9.05 -7.05 1.03
N GLY A 68 8.02 -7.18 0.19
CA GLY A 68 7.22 -8.40 0.06
C GLY A 68 5.82 -8.12 -0.49
N GLN A 69 4.91 -9.06 -0.27
CA GLN A 69 3.51 -8.98 -0.71
C GLN A 69 2.64 -8.47 0.46
N PRO A 70 2.31 -7.16 0.53
CA PRO A 70 1.53 -6.64 1.64
C PRO A 70 0.10 -7.16 1.62
N ASN A 71 -0.45 -7.41 2.80
CA ASN A 71 -1.83 -7.71 3.05
C ASN A 71 -2.70 -6.51 2.66
N TYR A 72 -3.66 -6.72 1.76
CA TYR A 72 -4.53 -5.66 1.25
C TYR A 72 -5.37 -4.99 2.34
N SER A 73 -5.79 -5.73 3.37
CA SER A 73 -6.59 -5.18 4.47
C SER A 73 -5.72 -4.29 5.34
N SER A 74 -4.56 -4.81 5.80
CA SER A 74 -3.63 -4.06 6.65
C SER A 74 -3.06 -2.83 5.94
N LEU A 75 -2.73 -2.94 4.65
CA LEU A 75 -2.30 -1.79 3.86
C LEU A 75 -3.47 -0.82 3.64
N GLY A 76 -4.68 -1.32 3.43
CA GLY A 76 -5.88 -0.49 3.22
C GLY A 76 -6.21 0.36 4.43
N GLU A 77 -6.10 -0.21 5.64
CA GLU A 77 -6.26 0.51 6.90
C GLU A 77 -5.31 1.71 7.04
N MET A 78 -4.15 1.70 6.37
CA MET A 78 -3.23 2.84 6.39
C MET A 78 -3.80 4.05 5.64
N PHE A 79 -4.60 3.83 4.60
CA PHE A 79 -5.18 4.91 3.80
C PHE A 79 -6.44 5.53 4.39
N GLY A 80 -7.26 4.74 5.09
CA GLY A 80 -8.52 5.24 5.63
C GLY A 80 -9.47 4.16 6.09
N ASN A 81 -10.70 4.58 6.36
CA ASN A 81 -11.79 3.73 6.84
C ASN A 81 -12.88 3.64 5.75
N ASP A 82 -13.88 2.79 5.94
CA ASP A 82 -14.98 2.57 4.97
C ASP A 82 -14.51 1.92 3.66
N THR A 83 -14.32 0.61 3.73
CA THR A 83 -13.82 -0.21 2.63
C THR A 83 -14.96 -0.98 1.97
N LYS A 84 -14.98 -0.92 0.64
CA LYS A 84 -15.89 -1.71 -0.17
C LYS A 84 -15.10 -2.77 -0.90
N VAL A 85 -15.55 -4.02 -0.78
CA VAL A 85 -15.02 -5.11 -1.60
C VAL A 85 -16.00 -5.35 -2.74
N GLU A 86 -15.53 -5.12 -3.96
CA GLU A 86 -16.26 -5.48 -5.17
C GLU A 86 -15.55 -6.65 -5.83
N GLY A 87 -16.24 -7.75 -6.07
CA GLY A 87 -15.62 -8.85 -6.78
C GLY A 87 -16.58 -9.90 -7.31
N ASP A 88 -16.13 -10.57 -8.36
CA ASP A 88 -16.70 -11.78 -8.91
C ASP A 88 -15.64 -12.90 -8.90
N ILE A 89 -15.88 -13.98 -9.66
CA ILE A 89 -14.98 -15.14 -9.70
C ILE A 89 -13.63 -14.77 -10.34
N GLU A 90 -13.58 -13.74 -11.18
CA GLU A 90 -12.40 -13.37 -11.98
C GLU A 90 -11.63 -12.19 -11.39
N LYS A 91 -12.30 -11.32 -10.62
CA LYS A 91 -11.71 -10.08 -10.12
C LYS A 91 -12.15 -9.79 -8.70
N VAL A 92 -11.22 -9.44 -7.82
CA VAL A 92 -11.52 -8.86 -6.50
C VAL A 92 -10.82 -7.52 -6.37
N VAL A 93 -11.60 -6.49 -6.07
CA VAL A 93 -11.15 -5.11 -5.89
C VAL A 93 -11.49 -4.67 -4.47
N TYR A 94 -10.47 -4.21 -3.76
CA TYR A 94 -10.60 -3.57 -2.46
C TYR A 94 -10.57 -2.05 -2.66
N ILE A 95 -11.66 -1.36 -2.31
CA ILE A 95 -11.86 0.06 -2.59
C ILE A 95 -11.95 0.83 -1.28
N ILE A 96 -11.23 1.94 -1.18
CA ILE A 96 -11.21 2.83 -0.02
C ILE A 96 -11.57 4.23 -0.50
N THR A 97 -12.71 4.74 -0.02
CA THR A 97 -13.25 6.04 -0.46
C THR A 97 -13.16 7.11 0.62
N ASN A 98 -13.15 6.75 1.90
CA ASN A 98 -12.96 7.70 2.99
C ASN A 98 -11.49 7.75 3.40
N ILE A 99 -10.70 8.53 2.64
CA ILE A 99 -9.26 8.67 2.80
C ILE A 99 -8.92 9.58 3.99
N GLU A 100 -8.01 9.11 4.85
CA GLU A 100 -7.55 9.80 6.06
C GLU A 100 -6.17 10.44 5.84
N ARG A 101 -6.06 11.33 4.85
CA ARG A 101 -4.84 12.10 4.56
C ARG A 101 -5.02 13.58 4.85
N ASN A 102 -4.09 14.17 5.59
CA ASN A 102 -4.16 15.58 5.99
C ASN A 102 -4.09 16.54 4.79
N LEU A 103 -3.33 16.16 3.77
CA LEU A 103 -3.14 16.97 2.56
C LEU A 103 -4.34 16.88 1.59
N ASN A 104 -5.30 15.96 1.82
CA ASN A 104 -6.45 15.71 0.95
C ASN A 104 -6.06 15.52 -0.54
N ASP A 105 -4.86 15.02 -0.80
CA ASP A 105 -4.24 14.83 -2.12
C ASP A 105 -4.67 13.52 -2.81
N ILE A 106 -5.12 12.52 -2.04
CA ILE A 106 -5.72 11.28 -2.53
C ILE A 106 -7.23 11.32 -2.35
N ILE A 107 -7.95 10.99 -3.41
CA ILE A 107 -9.41 10.97 -3.51
C ILE A 107 -9.96 9.58 -3.16
N ARG A 108 -9.39 8.53 -3.77
CA ARG A 108 -9.72 7.13 -3.49
C ARG A 108 -8.54 6.22 -3.77
N VAL A 109 -8.58 5.03 -3.19
CA VAL A 109 -7.60 3.97 -3.42
C VAL A 109 -8.32 2.70 -3.84
N GLU A 110 -7.78 2.01 -4.84
CA GLU A 110 -8.25 0.70 -5.27
C GLU A 110 -7.08 -0.29 -5.27
N MET A 111 -7.31 -1.51 -4.77
CA MET A 111 -6.34 -2.60 -4.81
C MET A 111 -6.94 -3.77 -5.57
N TYR A 112 -6.30 -4.16 -6.66
CA TYR A 112 -6.72 -5.25 -7.52
C TYR A 112 -6.00 -6.50 -7.05
N LEU A 113 -6.77 -7.44 -6.53
CA LEU A 113 -6.26 -8.63 -5.87
C LEU A 113 -6.26 -9.81 -6.83
N ASP A 114 -5.24 -10.64 -6.72
CA ASP A 114 -5.26 -11.98 -7.30
C ASP A 114 -6.44 -12.80 -6.70
N PRO A 115 -7.25 -13.45 -7.55
CA PRO A 115 -8.45 -14.13 -7.09
C PRO A 115 -8.14 -15.36 -6.22
N MET A 116 -6.94 -15.95 -6.33
CA MET A 116 -6.55 -17.19 -5.65
C MET A 116 -5.81 -16.90 -4.34
N ASN A 117 -4.80 -16.03 -4.36
CA ASN A 117 -3.93 -15.79 -3.22
C ASN A 117 -4.15 -14.43 -2.53
N ARG A 118 -5.00 -13.56 -3.09
CA ARG A 118 -5.32 -12.22 -2.57
C ARG A 118 -4.13 -11.24 -2.50
N ASN A 119 -3.02 -11.55 -3.19
CA ASN A 119 -1.92 -10.60 -3.36
C ASN A 119 -2.37 -9.39 -4.18
N ILE A 120 -1.79 -8.23 -3.90
CA ILE A 120 -2.12 -7.00 -4.61
C ILE A 120 -1.30 -6.95 -5.91
N ASN A 121 -1.97 -7.12 -7.04
CA ASN A 121 -1.35 -6.99 -8.36
C ASN A 121 -1.22 -5.52 -8.77
N ASP A 122 -2.31 -4.75 -8.61
CA ASP A 122 -2.33 -3.32 -8.88
C ASP A 122 -2.81 -2.54 -7.67
N LEU A 123 -2.02 -1.54 -7.24
CA LEU A 123 -2.45 -0.48 -6.35
C LEU A 123 -2.72 0.77 -7.19
N ILE A 124 -3.97 1.25 -7.19
CA ILE A 124 -4.37 2.45 -7.91
C ILE A 124 -4.67 3.57 -6.90
N LEU A 125 -3.96 4.69 -7.06
CA LEU A 125 -4.17 5.93 -6.31
C LEU A 125 -4.83 6.95 -7.22
N TYR A 126 -6.03 7.37 -6.87
CA TYR A 126 -6.70 8.48 -7.54
C TYR A 126 -6.41 9.74 -6.76
N VAL A 127 -5.83 10.72 -7.42
CA VAL A 127 -5.23 11.89 -6.77
C VAL A 127 -5.75 13.17 -7.39
N ARG A 128 -5.67 14.26 -6.63
CA ARG A 128 -5.98 15.60 -7.14
C ARG A 128 -4.90 16.09 -8.10
N GLU A 129 -5.28 16.97 -9.01
CA GLU A 129 -4.34 17.69 -9.88
C GLU A 129 -3.30 18.51 -9.09
N GLY A 130 -2.14 18.78 -9.73
CA GLY A 130 -1.10 19.66 -9.19
C GLY A 130 0.05 18.96 -8.46
N LEU A 131 0.07 17.63 -8.41
CA LEU A 131 1.17 16.86 -7.86
C LEU A 131 2.36 16.75 -8.84
N ASP A 132 3.58 16.89 -8.32
CA ASP A 132 4.80 16.84 -9.12
C ASP A 132 5.27 15.40 -9.37
N MET A 133 4.73 14.80 -10.43
CA MET A 133 5.07 13.44 -10.84
C MET A 133 6.49 13.31 -11.41
N LEU A 134 7.08 14.39 -11.91
CA LEU A 134 8.45 14.38 -12.46
C LEU A 134 9.46 14.21 -11.33
N THR A 135 9.32 14.97 -10.26
CA THR A 135 10.19 14.83 -9.08
C THR A 135 10.08 13.43 -8.45
N ILE A 136 8.87 12.85 -8.41
CA ILE A 136 8.66 11.47 -7.95
C ILE A 136 9.41 10.47 -8.85
N LYS A 137 9.28 10.61 -10.17
CA LYS A 137 9.99 9.77 -11.15
C LYS A 137 11.49 9.76 -10.92
N ASP A 138 12.08 10.96 -10.86
CA ASP A 138 13.52 11.13 -10.76
C ASP A 138 14.03 10.53 -9.44
N THR A 139 13.32 10.77 -8.34
CA THR A 139 13.66 10.19 -7.02
C THR A 139 13.62 8.66 -7.02
N ILE A 140 12.61 8.05 -7.67
CA ILE A 140 12.49 6.58 -7.73
C ILE A 140 13.61 6.00 -8.60
N ASN A 141 13.89 6.60 -9.75
CA ASN A 141 14.95 6.14 -10.66
C ASN A 141 16.34 6.21 -10.02
N GLU A 142 16.60 7.24 -9.20
CA GLU A 142 17.88 7.37 -8.48
C GLU A 142 18.03 6.31 -7.39
N LYS A 143 16.93 5.91 -6.74
CA LYS A 143 16.96 5.10 -5.53
C LYS A 143 16.78 3.60 -5.77
N TYR A 144 16.09 3.20 -6.84
CA TYR A 144 15.71 1.80 -7.08
C TYR A 144 16.06 1.36 -8.48
N GLU A 145 16.91 0.32 -8.56
CA GLU A 145 17.19 -0.35 -9.82
C GLU A 145 16.11 -1.39 -10.16
N GLY A 146 15.89 -1.58 -11.46
CA GLY A 146 15.00 -2.62 -12.01
C GLY A 146 13.51 -2.27 -12.08
N LEU A 147 13.11 -1.07 -11.63
CA LEU A 147 11.76 -0.56 -11.82
C LEU A 147 11.57 0.00 -13.22
N SER A 148 10.38 -0.20 -13.78
CA SER A 148 9.94 0.47 -15.01
C SER A 148 8.92 1.55 -14.66
N ILE A 149 9.22 2.81 -15.02
CA ILE A 149 8.31 3.94 -14.80
C ILE A 149 7.75 4.42 -16.15
N GLY A 150 6.44 4.28 -16.32
CA GLY A 150 5.68 4.84 -17.43
C GLY A 150 5.04 6.17 -17.05
N PHE A 151 5.10 7.16 -17.92
CA PHE A 151 4.46 8.45 -17.73
C PHE A 151 3.76 8.88 -19.02
N ASN A 152 2.47 8.57 -19.11
CA ASN A 152 1.55 9.03 -20.17
C ASN A 152 0.34 9.69 -19.47
N ASP A 153 -0.88 9.33 -19.86
CA ASP A 153 -2.13 9.74 -19.18
C ASP A 153 -2.21 9.28 -17.71
N LYS A 154 -1.33 8.36 -17.32
CA LYS A 154 -1.19 7.82 -15.96
C LYS A 154 0.29 7.71 -15.62
N PHE A 155 0.61 7.85 -14.34
CA PHE A 155 1.95 7.57 -13.82
C PHE A 155 1.96 6.14 -13.28
N ILE A 156 2.80 5.28 -13.84
CA ILE A 156 2.80 3.84 -13.55
C ILE A 156 4.21 3.41 -13.13
N ILE A 157 4.33 2.89 -11.92
CA ILE A 157 5.53 2.22 -11.43
C ILE A 157 5.28 0.71 -11.51
N THR A 158 6.10 0.00 -12.27
CA THR A 158 6.01 -1.46 -12.43
C THR A 158 7.28 -2.12 -11.88
N ASP A 159 7.08 -3.09 -11.00
CA ASP A 159 8.09 -4.10 -10.64
C ASP A 159 7.57 -5.48 -11.13
N ARG A 160 8.34 -6.55 -10.91
CA ARG A 160 8.06 -7.90 -11.42
C ARG A 160 6.69 -8.44 -11.02
N GLU A 161 6.23 -8.10 -9.81
CA GLU A 161 5.06 -8.73 -9.19
C GLU A 161 3.93 -7.74 -8.89
N TYR A 162 4.15 -6.43 -9.06
CA TYR A 162 3.15 -5.42 -8.70
C TYR A 162 3.25 -4.17 -9.57
N ARG A 163 2.15 -3.41 -9.61
CA ARG A 163 2.09 -2.07 -10.20
C ARG A 163 1.50 -1.07 -9.22
N ILE A 164 2.11 0.10 -9.11
CA ILE A 164 1.52 1.28 -8.48
C ILE A 164 1.12 2.23 -9.60
N ILE A 165 -0.16 2.53 -9.70
CA ILE A 165 -0.77 3.34 -10.76
C ILE A 165 -1.34 4.59 -10.12
N ILE A 166 -0.94 5.75 -10.59
CA ILE A 166 -1.42 7.05 -10.11
C ILE A 166 -2.19 7.73 -11.23
N ILE A 167 -3.43 8.13 -10.93
CA ILE A 167 -4.38 8.75 -11.87
C ILE A 167 -4.83 10.08 -11.27
N CYS A 168 -4.64 11.17 -12.02
CA CYS A 168 -5.15 12.48 -11.64
C CYS A 168 -6.63 12.61 -12.02
N GLU A 169 -7.47 13.08 -11.09
CA GLU A 169 -8.89 13.41 -11.26
C GLU A 169 -9.21 14.84 -10.77
#